data_AF-A0A2J7RPS1-F1
#
_entry.id   AF-A0A2J7RPS1-F1
#
_cell.length_a   1.000
_cell.length_b   1.000
_cell.length_c   1.000
_cell.angle_alpha   90.00
_cell.angle_beta   90.00
_cell.angle_gamma   90.00
#
_symmetry.space_group_name_H-M   'P 1'
#
loop_
_entity.id
_entity.type
_entity.pdbx_description
1 polymer ?
#
loop_
_entity_poly.entity_id
_entity_poly.type
_entity_poly.pdbx_seq_one_letter_code
_entity_poly.pdbx_strand_id
1 'polypeptide(L)'
;MLNECNEITGNCQHTMTDHEESFLKDFFTHVASLSFDKAKELVEHERESRLGQSGPWGMLVTHLPQIAIAERSYGELGFLLTKNKGFLRKDNSLKTMYESARSDFRRVEEATRLSNSDRLPPGFSNELQTITSVANELCLFLTARIELIDLYEKMHLMGMGKQMKYEELLVQVKDIMERNAPSVPQMCVTPIGNMLSLECEVLIHLLRAQLEMQLWNFLPSLMLLHLAFTRLTAWESRLQNRESWKLGFGATFLKTSQLPALLQWLLKLKTAFLAKFSLYFHSTLAQQTSPQEMKALCSKLQTNDYCHKIQNFQRRYDATAVMLVFDASGLEDFKGPGYHHPNKPVESPQDLENYPIVFSYPTKPLNHMPNVVKVITERASELAAMDKVVNYFSPKDQRTYIMASTDPRMTLVVVFDSKKAEKESHITNFVSDLALQLRCNKVFANLKPNANV
;
A
#
# COMPACT_ATOMS: atom_id res chain seq x y z
N MET A 1 51.98 27.97 6.00
CA MET A 1 51.21 28.21 4.75
C MET A 1 49.85 27.58 4.99
N LEU A 2 48.91 28.20 5.70
CA LEU A 2 48.28 29.51 5.46
C LEU A 2 47.87 29.67 4.00
N ASN A 3 46.59 29.41 3.74
CA ASN A 3 45.64 30.18 2.90
C ASN A 3 44.32 29.38 2.89
N GLU A 4 43.35 29.79 3.70
CA GLU A 4 42.21 30.61 3.25
C GLU A 4 41.37 29.89 2.19
N CYS A 5 40.43 29.06 2.65
CA CYS A 5 39.16 28.88 1.94
C CYS A 5 38.08 29.51 2.81
N ASN A 6 37.73 30.73 2.41
CA ASN A 6 36.67 31.55 2.99
C ASN A 6 35.35 30.79 3.04
N GLU A 7 34.64 31.05 4.14
CA GLU A 7 33.21 30.84 4.32
C GLU A 7 32.45 31.31 3.08
N ILE A 8 31.74 30.40 2.43
CA ILE A 8 30.55 30.73 1.64
C ILE A 8 29.35 30.23 2.46
N THR A 9 29.08 30.91 3.56
CA THR A 9 27.74 30.96 4.14
C THR A 9 26.95 31.99 3.34
N GLY A 10 26.55 31.58 2.13
CA GLY A 10 25.55 32.32 1.35
C GLY A 10 24.22 32.27 2.09
N ASN A 11 23.92 33.33 2.84
CA ASN A 11 22.63 33.56 3.47
C ASN A 11 21.58 33.73 2.34
N CYS A 12 20.96 32.63 1.92
CA CYS A 12 19.81 32.66 1.01
C CYS A 12 18.56 32.97 1.84
N GLN A 13 18.39 34.22 2.25
CA GLN A 13 17.21 34.67 2.98
C GLN A 13 16.04 34.89 1.99
N HIS A 14 15.39 33.78 1.62
CA HIS A 14 14.01 33.77 1.16
C HIS A 14 13.13 34.30 2.29
N THR A 15 12.53 35.47 2.17
CA THR A 15 11.66 35.95 3.23
C THR A 15 10.38 36.54 2.64
N MET A 16 9.37 35.67 2.58
CA MET A 16 8.02 36.09 2.98
C MET A 16 8.08 36.67 4.39
N THR A 17 7.06 37.42 4.80
CA THR A 17 7.00 37.84 6.20
C THR A 17 6.91 36.60 7.11
N ASP A 18 7.54 36.64 8.30
CA ASP A 18 7.47 35.54 9.28
C ASP A 18 6.02 35.09 9.56
N HIS A 19 5.09 36.06 9.50
CA HIS A 19 3.65 35.82 9.60
C HIS A 19 3.12 34.91 8.49
N GLU A 20 3.45 35.18 7.23
CA GLU A 20 2.93 34.43 6.08
C GLU A 20 3.52 33.01 6.01
N GLU A 21 4.81 32.86 6.34
CA GLU A 21 5.43 31.55 6.43
C GLU A 21 4.80 30.72 7.56
N SER A 22 4.58 31.33 8.73
CA SER A 22 3.89 30.69 9.85
C SER A 22 2.47 30.28 9.48
N PHE A 23 1.71 31.18 8.83
CA PHE A 23 0.36 30.90 8.35
C PHE A 23 0.32 29.70 7.41
N LEU A 24 1.18 29.67 6.38
CA LEU A 24 1.24 28.55 5.44
C LEU A 24 1.58 27.24 6.15
N LYS A 25 2.59 27.28 7.04
CA LYS A 25 3.00 26.11 7.81
C LYS A 25 1.86 25.57 8.69
N ASP A 26 1.11 26.45 9.34
CA ASP A 26 -0.03 26.07 10.17
C ASP A 26 -1.17 25.50 9.32
N PHE A 27 -1.48 26.14 8.19
CA PHE A 27 -2.46 25.63 7.22
C PHE A 27 -2.10 24.20 6.77
N PHE A 28 -0.88 23.99 6.28
CA PHE A 28 -0.45 22.68 5.79
C PHE A 28 -0.32 21.65 6.90
N THR A 29 0.01 22.07 8.13
CA THR A 29 -0.02 21.18 9.31
C THR A 29 -1.44 20.72 9.63
N HIS A 30 -2.44 21.62 9.53
CA HIS A 30 -3.84 21.24 9.70
C HIS A 30 -4.32 20.29 8.61
N VAL A 31 -3.97 20.54 7.35
CA VAL A 31 -4.29 19.62 6.23
C VAL A 31 -3.64 18.25 6.43
N ALA A 32 -2.34 18.20 6.73
CA ALA A 32 -1.59 16.96 6.94
C ALA A 32 -2.07 16.14 8.16
N SER A 33 -2.71 16.79 9.12
CA SER A 33 -3.34 16.17 10.30
C SER A 33 -4.84 15.99 10.16
N LEU A 34 -5.39 16.12 8.95
CA LEU A 34 -6.81 15.93 8.61
C LEU A 34 -7.77 16.87 9.38
N SER A 35 -7.24 17.96 9.92
CA SER A 35 -7.98 19.00 10.63
C SER A 35 -8.53 20.04 9.65
N PHE A 36 -9.31 19.59 8.67
CA PHE A 36 -9.68 20.41 7.50
C PHE A 36 -10.56 21.62 7.82
N ASP A 37 -11.40 21.55 8.86
CA ASP A 37 -12.25 22.69 9.25
C ASP A 37 -11.39 23.80 9.87
N LYS A 38 -10.44 23.46 10.76
CA LYS A 38 -9.45 24.41 11.30
C LYS A 38 -8.60 25.04 10.20
N ALA A 39 -8.20 24.26 9.18
CA ALA A 39 -7.46 24.78 8.04
C ALA A 39 -8.25 25.85 7.27
N LYS A 40 -9.58 25.68 7.13
CA LYS A 40 -10.45 26.66 6.47
C LYS A 40 -10.67 27.90 7.33
N GLU A 41 -10.95 27.73 8.62
CA GLU A 41 -11.09 28.83 9.58
C GLU A 41 -9.84 29.72 9.57
N LEU A 42 -8.64 29.11 9.53
CA LEU A 42 -7.38 29.84 9.43
C LEU A 42 -7.33 30.73 8.18
N VAL A 43 -7.74 30.20 7.02
CA VAL A 43 -7.78 30.96 5.76
C VAL A 43 -8.82 32.08 5.81
N GLU A 44 -9.98 31.85 6.41
CA GLU A 44 -11.02 32.88 6.58
C GLU A 44 -10.50 34.05 7.42
N HIS A 45 -9.85 33.77 8.55
CA HIS A 45 -9.22 34.80 9.39
C HIS A 45 -8.11 35.57 8.67
N GLU A 46 -7.27 34.90 7.88
CA GLU A 46 -6.22 35.59 7.10
C GLU A 46 -6.80 36.50 6.00
N ARG A 47 -7.95 36.11 5.42
CA ARG A 47 -8.65 36.95 4.43
C ARG A 47 -9.33 38.15 5.08
N GLU A 48 -9.87 38.00 6.29
CA GLU A 48 -10.49 39.08 7.07
C GLU A 48 -9.46 40.08 7.61
N SER A 49 -8.29 39.60 8.05
CA SER A 49 -7.22 40.46 8.57
C SER A 49 -6.57 41.33 7.48
N ARG A 50 -6.63 40.89 6.22
CA ARG A 50 -6.02 41.56 5.06
C ARG A 50 -7.04 41.96 3.98
N LEU A 51 -8.23 42.39 4.40
CA LEU A 51 -9.31 42.87 3.51
C LEU A 51 -8.77 43.82 2.43
N GLY A 52 -8.86 43.40 1.16
CA GLY A 52 -8.50 44.23 0.00
C GLY A 52 -7.08 44.07 -0.55
N GLN A 53 -6.25 43.12 -0.05
CA GLN A 53 -4.98 42.83 -0.71
C GLN A 53 -5.18 42.15 -2.08
N SER A 54 -5.03 42.95 -3.15
CA SER A 54 -4.88 42.47 -4.52
C SER A 54 -3.41 42.12 -4.78
N GLY A 55 -3.14 40.89 -5.20
CA GLY A 55 -1.78 40.46 -5.56
C GLY A 55 -1.59 38.94 -5.50
N PRO A 56 -0.39 38.44 -5.82
CA PRO A 56 -0.11 37.00 -5.87
C PRO A 56 -0.35 36.27 -4.54
N TRP A 57 -0.09 36.92 -3.39
CA TRP A 57 -0.41 36.38 -2.06
C TRP A 57 -1.92 36.16 -1.88
N GLY A 58 -2.73 37.19 -2.17
CA GLY A 58 -4.19 37.08 -2.08
C GLY A 58 -4.76 35.99 -2.99
N MET A 59 -4.18 35.81 -4.18
CA MET A 59 -4.53 34.70 -5.07
C MET A 59 -4.17 33.35 -4.45
N LEU A 60 -2.95 33.19 -3.93
CA LEU A 60 -2.50 31.96 -3.25
C LEU A 60 -3.47 31.58 -2.13
N VAL A 61 -3.71 32.49 -1.19
CA VAL A 61 -4.58 32.29 -0.02
C VAL A 61 -6.02 31.93 -0.44
N THR A 62 -6.52 32.56 -1.51
CA THR A 62 -7.88 32.28 -2.03
C THR A 62 -8.04 30.84 -2.50
N HIS A 63 -6.98 30.20 -3.00
CA HIS A 63 -7.05 28.85 -3.55
C HIS A 63 -6.74 27.74 -2.53
N LEU A 64 -6.07 28.05 -1.41
CA LEU A 64 -5.73 27.08 -0.36
C LEU A 64 -6.91 26.21 0.13
N PRO A 65 -8.13 26.75 0.38
CA PRO A 65 -9.25 25.95 0.87
C PRO A 65 -9.63 24.77 -0.05
N GLN A 66 -9.35 24.87 -1.35
CA GLN A 66 -9.61 23.78 -2.29
C GLN A 66 -8.78 22.53 -1.97
N ILE A 67 -7.54 22.70 -1.52
CA ILE A 67 -6.65 21.60 -1.10
C ILE A 67 -7.28 20.85 0.09
N ALA A 68 -7.75 21.57 1.11
CA ALA A 68 -8.37 20.95 2.28
C ALA A 68 -9.64 20.15 1.93
N ILE A 69 -10.45 20.65 0.99
CA ILE A 69 -11.65 19.93 0.52
C ILE A 69 -11.25 18.68 -0.28
N ALA A 70 -10.27 18.79 -1.17
CA ALA A 70 -9.79 17.68 -1.98
C ALA A 70 -9.16 16.57 -1.12
N GLU A 71 -8.27 16.92 -0.19
CA GLU A 71 -7.61 15.96 0.72
C GLU A 71 -8.61 15.24 1.64
N ARG A 72 -9.65 15.94 2.12
CA ARG A 72 -10.74 15.30 2.87
C ARG A 72 -11.42 14.20 2.06
N SER A 73 -11.75 14.51 0.81
CA SER A 73 -12.39 13.53 -0.09
C SER A 73 -11.43 12.40 -0.46
N TYR A 74 -10.13 12.69 -0.62
CA TYR A 74 -9.09 11.71 -0.92
C TYR A 74 -8.91 10.68 0.19
N GLY A 75 -8.82 11.14 1.45
CA GLY A 75 -8.69 10.25 2.62
C GLY A 75 -9.88 9.30 2.77
N GLU A 76 -11.07 9.71 2.31
CA GLU A 76 -12.29 8.91 2.27
C GLU A 76 -12.44 8.07 0.99
N LEU A 77 -11.40 8.00 0.15
CA LEU A 77 -11.41 7.28 -1.13
C LEU A 77 -12.54 7.76 -2.07
N GLY A 78 -12.86 9.06 -2.01
CA GLY A 78 -13.97 9.67 -2.75
C GLY A 78 -13.86 9.53 -4.27
N PHE A 79 -12.65 9.30 -4.80
CA PHE A 79 -12.39 9.00 -6.20
C PHE A 79 -12.89 7.61 -6.65
N LEU A 80 -13.00 6.64 -5.73
CA LEU A 80 -13.57 5.31 -6.02
C LEU A 80 -15.09 5.25 -5.79
N LEU A 81 -15.64 6.22 -5.06
CA LEU A 81 -17.07 6.30 -4.81
C LEU A 81 -17.80 6.83 -6.05
N THR A 82 -18.41 5.90 -6.79
CA THR A 82 -19.34 6.25 -7.87
C THR A 82 -20.60 6.82 -7.24
N LYS A 83 -20.63 8.10 -6.88
CA LYS A 83 -21.90 8.78 -6.63
C LYS A 83 -22.68 8.65 -7.94
N ASN A 84 -23.81 7.95 -7.89
CA ASN A 84 -24.70 7.65 -9.00
C ASN A 84 -24.55 8.67 -10.13
N LYS A 85 -24.11 8.18 -11.30
CA LYS A 85 -24.14 8.92 -12.57
C LYS A 85 -25.61 9.18 -12.94
N GLY A 86 -26.26 10.07 -12.20
CA GLY A 86 -27.54 10.66 -12.57
C GLY A 86 -27.31 11.44 -13.85
N PHE A 87 -28.14 11.17 -14.86
CA PHE A 87 -27.96 11.41 -16.29
C PHE A 87 -27.65 12.86 -16.75
N LEU A 88 -27.42 13.83 -15.85
CA LEU A 88 -27.23 15.25 -16.18
C LEU A 88 -26.27 16.01 -15.25
N ARG A 89 -25.50 15.35 -14.36
CA ARG A 89 -24.51 16.06 -13.51
C ARG A 89 -23.13 16.03 -14.16
N LYS A 90 -22.59 17.21 -14.45
CA LYS A 90 -21.19 17.46 -14.83
C LYS A 90 -20.26 16.62 -13.94
N ASP A 91 -19.35 15.86 -14.56
CA ASP A 91 -18.34 15.03 -13.89
C ASP A 91 -17.47 15.90 -12.97
N ASN A 92 -17.90 16.08 -11.72
CA ASN A 92 -17.11 16.74 -10.68
C ASN A 92 -16.34 15.66 -9.91
N SER A 93 -15.50 14.91 -10.63
CA SER A 93 -14.64 13.90 -10.05
C SER A 93 -13.61 14.54 -9.13
N LEU A 94 -13.14 13.81 -8.11
CA LEU A 94 -12.07 14.32 -7.25
C LEU A 94 -10.80 14.66 -8.04
N LYS A 95 -10.50 13.89 -9.09
CA LYS A 95 -9.40 14.18 -10.03
C LYS A 95 -9.55 15.57 -10.66
N THR A 96 -10.75 15.92 -11.12
CA THR A 96 -11.05 17.25 -11.67
C THR A 96 -10.87 18.37 -10.63
N MET A 97 -11.16 18.12 -9.35
CA MET A 97 -10.89 19.09 -8.29
C MET A 97 -9.39 19.35 -8.11
N TYR A 98 -8.57 18.30 -8.11
CA TYR A 98 -7.11 18.44 -8.05
C TYR A 98 -6.55 19.13 -9.31
N GLU A 99 -7.07 18.81 -10.50
CA GLU A 99 -6.67 19.46 -11.75
C GLU A 99 -7.02 20.95 -11.76
N SER A 100 -8.22 21.31 -11.28
CA SER A 100 -8.64 22.70 -11.13
C SER A 100 -7.74 23.45 -10.15
N ALA A 101 -7.48 22.89 -8.96
CA ALA A 101 -6.60 23.50 -7.98
C ALA A 101 -5.18 23.70 -8.54
N ARG A 102 -4.66 22.69 -9.26
CA ARG A 102 -3.33 22.79 -9.91
C ARG A 102 -3.31 23.91 -10.95
N SER A 103 -4.36 24.05 -11.76
CA SER A 103 -4.48 25.15 -12.72
C SER A 103 -4.53 26.51 -12.02
N ASP A 104 -5.18 26.60 -10.86
CA ASP A 104 -5.27 27.81 -10.07
C ASP A 104 -3.89 28.22 -9.52
N PHE A 105 -3.12 27.29 -8.97
CA PHE A 105 -1.75 27.58 -8.50
C PHE A 105 -0.77 27.90 -9.62
N ARG A 106 -0.93 27.34 -10.83
CA ARG A 106 -0.17 27.79 -12.01
C ARG A 106 -0.46 29.25 -12.36
N ARG A 107 -1.70 29.71 -12.22
CA ARG A 107 -2.04 31.13 -12.42
C ARG A 107 -1.40 32.04 -11.36
N VAL A 108 -1.21 31.56 -10.13
CA VAL A 108 -0.45 32.29 -9.10
C VAL A 108 1.01 32.46 -9.54
N GLU A 109 1.62 31.40 -10.08
CA GLU A 109 2.99 31.43 -10.63
C GLU A 109 3.13 32.40 -11.82
N GLU A 110 2.15 32.43 -12.71
CA GLU A 110 2.13 33.38 -13.83
C GLU A 110 1.99 34.83 -13.35
N ALA A 111 1.15 35.07 -12.33
CA ALA A 111 0.94 36.39 -11.73
C ALA A 111 2.20 36.92 -11.02
N THR A 112 2.97 36.06 -10.34
CA THR A 112 4.26 36.47 -9.75
C THR A 112 5.29 36.81 -10.84
N ARG A 113 5.34 36.06 -11.93
CA ARG A 113 6.25 36.32 -13.06
C ARG A 113 5.95 37.65 -13.76
N LEU A 114 4.67 37.96 -14.01
CA LEU A 114 4.25 39.23 -14.61
C LEU A 114 4.52 40.42 -13.70
N SER A 115 4.42 40.22 -12.39
CA SER A 115 4.73 41.24 -11.38
C SER A 115 6.24 41.50 -11.25
N ASN A 116 7.09 40.61 -11.75
CA ASN A 116 8.55 40.69 -11.65
C ASN A 116 9.22 41.48 -12.81
N SER A 117 8.47 42.11 -13.72
CA SER A 117 9.07 42.90 -14.80
C SER A 117 9.58 44.25 -14.29
N ASP A 118 10.90 44.34 -14.10
CA ASP A 118 11.77 45.50 -13.91
C ASP A 118 11.28 46.67 -13.01
N ARG A 119 12.04 46.88 -11.90
CA ARG A 119 12.07 48.03 -10.94
C ARG A 119 11.47 47.81 -9.55
N LEU A 120 11.38 46.58 -9.03
CA LEU A 120 10.94 46.35 -7.65
C LEU A 120 12.10 46.33 -6.64
N PRO A 121 11.89 46.78 -5.39
CA PRO A 121 12.90 46.70 -4.32
C PRO A 121 13.34 45.25 -4.05
N PRO A 122 14.60 45.02 -3.60
CA PRO A 122 15.15 43.68 -3.37
C PRO A 122 14.34 42.81 -2.38
N GLY A 123 13.65 43.41 -1.42
CA GLY A 123 12.79 42.68 -0.47
C GLY A 123 11.51 42.13 -1.11
N PHE A 124 10.92 42.86 -2.06
CA PHE A 124 9.69 42.47 -2.74
C PHE A 124 9.95 41.38 -3.79
N SER A 125 11.11 41.38 -4.44
CA SER A 125 11.51 40.30 -5.36
C SER A 125 11.68 38.95 -4.65
N ASN A 126 12.14 38.95 -3.40
CA ASN A 126 12.35 37.73 -2.61
C ASN A 126 11.02 37.10 -2.18
N GLU A 127 10.04 37.92 -1.76
CA GLU A 127 8.69 37.47 -1.41
C GLU A 127 7.99 36.80 -2.60
N LEU A 128 8.02 37.44 -3.79
CA LEU A 128 7.44 36.88 -5.01
C LEU A 128 8.11 35.57 -5.42
N GLN A 129 9.43 35.45 -5.22
CA GLN A 129 10.15 34.21 -5.49
C GLN A 129 9.69 33.08 -4.56
N THR A 130 9.50 33.34 -3.27
CA THR A 130 9.00 32.34 -2.33
C THR A 130 7.57 31.92 -2.65
N ILE A 131 6.66 32.86 -2.97
CA ILE A 131 5.28 32.54 -3.40
C ILE A 131 5.31 31.64 -4.65
N THR A 132 6.20 31.94 -5.60
CA THR A 132 6.40 31.13 -6.81
C THR A 132 6.87 29.71 -6.45
N SER A 133 7.84 29.57 -5.56
CA SER A 133 8.34 28.27 -5.09
C SER A 133 7.24 27.46 -4.40
N VAL A 134 6.45 28.09 -3.52
CA VAL A 134 5.30 27.44 -2.86
C VAL A 134 4.27 26.98 -3.90
N ALA A 135 3.87 27.83 -4.85
CA ALA A 135 2.91 27.47 -5.89
C ALA A 135 3.40 26.29 -6.76
N ASN A 136 4.70 26.24 -7.06
CA ASN A 136 5.34 25.15 -7.78
C ASN A 136 5.30 23.83 -7.00
N GLU A 137 5.65 23.86 -5.71
CA GLU A 137 5.58 22.68 -4.85
C GLU A 137 4.16 22.17 -4.68
N LEU A 138 3.17 23.07 -4.58
CA LEU A 138 1.77 22.69 -4.61
C LEU A 138 1.37 22.02 -5.93
N CYS A 139 1.86 22.52 -7.06
CA CYS A 139 1.62 21.87 -8.35
C CYS A 139 2.21 20.45 -8.42
N LEU A 140 3.39 20.22 -7.85
CA LEU A 140 3.99 18.88 -7.74
C LEU A 140 3.16 17.97 -6.83
N PHE A 141 2.79 18.45 -5.64
CA PHE A 141 1.93 17.72 -4.70
C PHE A 141 0.59 17.31 -5.33
N LEU A 142 -0.10 18.25 -5.98
CA LEU A 142 -1.39 18.00 -6.64
C LEU A 142 -1.24 17.03 -7.82
N THR A 143 -0.10 17.07 -8.53
CA THR A 143 0.21 16.10 -9.60
C THR A 143 0.41 14.71 -9.02
N ALA A 144 1.19 14.56 -7.96
CA ALA A 144 1.37 13.28 -7.28
C ALA A 144 0.04 12.69 -6.80
N ARG A 145 -0.87 13.53 -6.27
CA ARG A 145 -2.22 13.09 -5.86
C ARG A 145 -3.04 12.55 -7.02
N ILE A 146 -3.03 13.22 -8.16
CA ILE A 146 -3.70 12.74 -9.37
C ILE A 146 -3.13 11.39 -9.82
N GLU A 147 -1.82 11.25 -9.84
CA GLU A 147 -1.17 9.98 -10.22
C GLU A 147 -1.47 8.85 -9.22
N LEU A 148 -1.54 9.16 -7.92
CA LEU A 148 -1.94 8.19 -6.90
C LEU A 148 -3.42 7.77 -7.04
N ILE A 149 -4.33 8.67 -7.42
CA ILE A 149 -5.72 8.31 -7.74
C ILE A 149 -5.73 7.26 -8.85
N ASP A 150 -5.01 7.52 -9.95
CA ASP A 150 -4.91 6.59 -11.08
C ASP A 150 -4.30 5.24 -10.66
N LEU A 151 -3.28 5.27 -9.78
CA LEU A 151 -2.67 4.06 -9.22
C LEU A 151 -3.68 3.26 -8.38
N TYR A 152 -4.44 3.89 -7.50
CA TYR A 152 -5.43 3.22 -6.66
C TYR A 152 -6.61 2.65 -7.47
N GLU A 153 -7.08 3.36 -8.49
CA GLU A 153 -8.08 2.85 -9.44
C GLU A 153 -7.57 1.59 -10.15
N LYS A 154 -6.31 1.63 -10.62
CA LYS A 154 -5.63 0.49 -11.23
C LYS A 154 -5.50 -0.68 -10.25
N MET A 155 -5.10 -0.41 -9.01
CA MET A 155 -5.04 -1.42 -7.95
C MET A 155 -6.39 -2.10 -7.71
N HIS A 156 -7.48 -1.32 -7.66
CA HIS A 156 -8.83 -1.85 -7.51
C HIS A 156 -9.22 -2.76 -8.68
N LEU A 157 -9.00 -2.32 -9.92
CA LEU A 157 -9.29 -3.09 -11.12
C LEU A 157 -8.46 -4.39 -11.17
N MET A 158 -7.17 -4.35 -10.81
CA MET A 158 -6.34 -5.54 -10.69
C MET A 158 -6.86 -6.51 -9.62
N GLY A 159 -7.35 -5.98 -8.49
CA GLY A 159 -7.96 -6.75 -7.41
C GLY A 159 -9.23 -7.51 -7.82
N MET A 160 -9.98 -6.99 -8.79
CA MET A 160 -11.12 -7.70 -9.40
C MET A 160 -10.69 -8.79 -10.40
N GLY A 161 -9.45 -8.71 -10.87
CA GLY A 161 -8.86 -9.68 -11.78
C GLY A 161 -8.38 -10.96 -11.08
N LYS A 162 -7.74 -11.82 -11.86
CA LYS A 162 -7.19 -13.11 -11.41
C LYS A 162 -5.77 -12.98 -10.87
N GLN A 163 -4.98 -12.05 -11.41
CA GLN A 163 -3.57 -11.88 -11.08
C GLN A 163 -3.26 -10.45 -10.68
N MET A 164 -2.49 -10.31 -9.61
CA MET A 164 -1.93 -9.04 -9.18
C MET A 164 -0.53 -8.88 -9.76
N LYS A 165 -0.24 -7.70 -10.34
CA LYS A 165 1.07 -7.36 -10.89
C LYS A 165 1.82 -6.44 -9.91
N TYR A 166 2.32 -7.02 -8.83
CA TYR A 166 2.93 -6.26 -7.72
C TYR A 166 4.17 -5.45 -8.13
N GLU A 167 5.01 -5.99 -9.00
CA GLU A 167 6.20 -5.28 -9.50
C GLU A 167 5.84 -4.02 -10.28
N GLU A 168 4.84 -4.12 -11.16
CA GLU A 168 4.34 -2.99 -11.95
C GLU A 168 3.80 -1.87 -11.04
N LEU A 169 3.06 -2.23 -9.98
CA LEU A 169 2.57 -1.27 -8.98
C LEU A 169 3.70 -0.64 -8.16
N LEU A 170 4.72 -1.43 -7.81
CA LEU A 170 5.88 -0.97 -7.04
C LEU A 170 6.70 0.08 -7.82
N VAL A 171 6.95 -0.18 -9.11
CA VAL A 171 7.65 0.78 -9.98
C VAL A 171 6.87 2.09 -10.05
N GLN A 172 5.56 2.03 -10.31
CA GLN A 172 4.73 3.23 -10.39
C GLN A 172 4.74 4.07 -9.12
N VAL A 173 4.61 3.49 -7.93
CA VAL A 173 4.62 4.28 -6.69
C VAL A 173 5.99 4.92 -6.41
N LYS A 174 7.10 4.26 -6.78
CA LYS A 174 8.43 4.85 -6.70
C LYS A 174 8.56 6.03 -7.66
N ASP A 175 8.15 5.84 -8.92
CA ASP A 175 8.20 6.88 -9.94
C ASP A 175 7.36 8.10 -9.58
N ILE A 176 6.20 7.90 -8.95
CA ILE A 176 5.37 9.00 -8.43
C ILE A 176 6.12 9.76 -7.33
N MET A 177 6.72 9.05 -6.38
CA MET A 177 7.45 9.65 -5.27
C MET A 177 8.69 10.42 -5.72
N GLU A 178 9.44 9.88 -6.68
CA GLU A 178 10.68 10.48 -7.19
C GLU A 178 10.42 11.68 -8.12
N ARG A 179 9.49 11.57 -9.09
CA ARG A 179 9.23 12.64 -10.07
C ARG A 179 8.56 13.87 -9.49
N ASN A 180 7.84 13.71 -8.38
CA ASN A 180 7.10 14.80 -7.73
C ASN A 180 7.79 15.32 -6.46
N ALA A 181 9.01 14.88 -6.16
CA ALA A 181 9.81 15.42 -5.07
C ALA A 181 10.43 16.77 -5.48
N PRO A 182 10.23 17.85 -4.70
CA PRO A 182 10.90 19.11 -4.99
C PRO A 182 12.41 18.99 -4.72
N SER A 183 13.23 19.64 -5.54
CA SER A 183 14.69 19.63 -5.36
C SER A 183 15.14 20.33 -4.08
N VAL A 184 14.43 21.40 -3.69
CA VAL A 184 14.64 22.13 -2.43
C VAL A 184 13.25 22.44 -1.84
N PRO A 185 12.76 21.63 -0.87
CA PRO A 185 11.43 21.82 -0.30
C PRO A 185 11.31 23.10 0.53
N GLN A 186 10.20 23.83 0.38
CA GLN A 186 9.82 24.92 1.27
C GLN A 186 9.40 24.36 2.63
N MET A 187 9.92 24.97 3.70
CA MET A 187 9.65 24.54 5.08
C MET A 187 8.16 24.59 5.43
N CYS A 188 7.42 25.56 4.87
CA CYS A 188 5.98 25.68 5.09
C CYS A 188 5.17 24.56 4.42
N VAL A 189 5.61 24.03 3.27
CA VAL A 189 4.92 22.95 2.51
C VAL A 189 5.29 21.54 3.02
N THR A 190 6.41 21.43 3.72
CA THR A 190 6.94 20.17 4.30
C THR A 190 5.89 19.29 5.01
N PRO A 191 4.90 19.82 5.79
CA PRO A 191 3.89 18.97 6.43
C PRO A 191 3.09 18.10 5.45
N ILE A 192 2.61 18.67 4.34
CA ILE A 192 1.84 17.90 3.33
C ILE A 192 2.76 17.03 2.47
N GLY A 193 4.00 17.47 2.20
CA GLY A 193 5.02 16.65 1.55
C GLY A 193 5.32 15.38 2.35
N ASN A 194 5.53 15.51 3.66
CA ASN A 194 5.76 14.37 4.55
C ASN A 194 4.56 13.41 4.62
N MET A 195 3.32 13.93 4.56
CA MET A 195 2.12 13.09 4.50
C MET A 195 2.09 12.26 3.20
N LEU A 196 2.37 12.87 2.05
CA LEU A 196 2.47 12.18 0.77
C LEU A 196 3.58 11.12 0.78
N SER A 197 4.78 11.47 1.25
CA SER A 197 5.91 10.55 1.35
C SER A 197 5.59 9.37 2.27
N LEU A 198 4.93 9.60 3.40
CA LEU A 198 4.52 8.55 4.33
C LEU A 198 3.59 7.53 3.66
N GLU A 199 2.62 8.00 2.89
CA GLU A 199 1.71 7.13 2.14
C GLU A 199 2.46 6.28 1.10
N CYS A 200 3.29 6.93 0.26
CA CYS A 200 4.10 6.23 -0.74
C CYS A 200 5.06 5.23 -0.10
N GLU A 201 5.74 5.58 0.99
CA GLU A 201 6.63 4.68 1.73
C GLU A 201 5.89 3.45 2.24
N VAL A 202 4.70 3.60 2.82
CA VAL A 202 3.90 2.47 3.29
C VAL A 202 3.56 1.53 2.13
N LEU A 203 3.08 2.08 1.01
CA LEU A 203 2.80 1.29 -0.20
C LEU A 203 4.05 0.56 -0.70
N ILE A 204 5.19 1.25 -0.80
CA ILE A 204 6.46 0.67 -1.23
C ILE A 204 6.87 -0.49 -0.31
N HIS A 205 6.84 -0.30 1.00
CA HIS A 205 7.21 -1.35 1.96
C HIS A 205 6.27 -2.57 1.83
N LEU A 206 4.96 -2.35 1.73
CA LEU A 206 3.98 -3.44 1.59
C LEU A 206 4.15 -4.20 0.27
N LEU A 207 4.27 -3.48 -0.86
CA LEU A 207 4.44 -4.10 -2.19
C LEU A 207 5.76 -4.86 -2.30
N ARG A 208 6.86 -4.31 -1.77
CA ARG A 208 8.14 -5.03 -1.68
C ARG A 208 8.02 -6.27 -0.80
N ALA A 209 7.38 -6.18 0.37
CA ALA A 209 7.18 -7.33 1.23
C ALA A 209 6.43 -8.45 0.50
N GLN A 210 5.42 -8.11 -0.30
CA GLN A 210 4.69 -9.09 -1.11
C GLN A 210 5.59 -9.77 -2.14
N LEU A 211 6.44 -9.03 -2.86
CA LEU A 211 7.38 -9.59 -3.83
C LEU A 211 8.41 -10.52 -3.16
N GLU A 212 8.95 -10.11 -2.01
CA GLU A 212 9.87 -10.95 -1.23
C GLU A 212 9.19 -12.24 -0.75
N MET A 213 7.90 -12.19 -0.37
CA MET A 213 7.11 -13.37 -0.04
C MET A 213 6.91 -14.31 -1.24
N GLN A 214 6.76 -13.76 -2.46
CA GLN A 214 6.65 -14.57 -3.69
C GLN A 214 7.93 -15.33 -4.03
N LEU A 215 9.08 -14.82 -3.58
CA LEU A 215 10.39 -15.47 -3.68
C LEU A 215 10.75 -16.29 -2.45
N TRP A 216 9.85 -16.36 -1.47
CA TRP A 216 10.03 -17.07 -0.21
C TRP A 216 11.23 -16.57 0.65
N ASN A 217 11.50 -15.26 0.58
CA ASN A 217 12.56 -14.60 1.35
C ASN A 217 12.06 -14.13 2.73
N PHE A 218 12.37 -14.89 3.78
CA PHE A 218 11.85 -14.65 5.13
C PHE A 218 12.22 -13.27 5.72
N LEU A 219 13.52 -13.01 5.89
CA LEU A 219 13.98 -11.82 6.62
C LEU A 219 13.64 -10.50 5.92
N PRO A 220 13.84 -10.35 4.58
CA PRO A 220 13.40 -9.16 3.87
C PRO A 220 11.90 -8.90 4.03
N SER A 221 11.07 -9.93 3.85
CA SER A 221 9.61 -9.84 4.03
C SER A 221 9.24 -9.38 5.43
N LEU A 222 9.87 -9.95 6.47
CA LEU A 222 9.62 -9.60 7.86
C LEU A 222 9.97 -8.13 8.15
N MET A 223 11.15 -7.70 7.74
CA MET A 223 11.62 -6.33 7.98
C MET A 223 10.73 -5.30 7.28
N LEU A 224 10.34 -5.55 6.04
CA LEU A 224 9.47 -4.66 5.27
C LEU A 224 8.06 -4.57 5.88
N LEU A 225 7.49 -5.69 6.32
CA LEU A 225 6.20 -5.69 7.04
C LEU A 225 6.28 -4.94 8.37
N HIS A 226 7.41 -5.04 9.08
CA HIS A 226 7.65 -4.31 10.32
C HIS A 226 7.80 -2.80 10.07
N LEU A 227 8.54 -2.39 9.04
CA LEU A 227 8.66 -0.98 8.64
C LEU A 227 7.29 -0.38 8.28
N ALA A 228 6.49 -1.08 7.46
CA ALA A 228 5.14 -0.66 7.13
C ALA A 228 4.26 -0.53 8.39
N PHE A 229 4.32 -1.50 9.31
CA PHE A 229 3.60 -1.45 10.58
C PHE A 229 4.00 -0.24 11.45
N THR A 230 5.30 0.04 11.54
CA THR A 230 5.84 1.16 12.33
C THR A 230 5.36 2.49 11.78
N ARG A 231 5.42 2.66 10.45
CA ARG A 231 4.94 3.85 9.74
C ARG A 231 3.42 4.04 9.90
N LEU A 232 2.64 2.97 9.75
CA LEU A 232 1.19 3.00 9.93
C LEU A 232 0.77 3.36 11.36
N THR A 233 1.45 2.78 12.36
CA THR A 233 1.18 3.09 13.79
C THR A 233 1.53 4.54 14.11
N ALA A 234 2.65 5.04 13.59
CA ALA A 234 3.03 6.44 13.70
C ALA A 234 2.00 7.37 13.01
N TRP A 235 1.44 6.97 11.86
CA TRP A 235 0.35 7.71 11.23
C TRP A 235 -0.91 7.73 12.10
N GLU A 236 -1.36 6.57 12.56
CA GLU A 236 -2.58 6.43 13.38
C GLU A 236 -2.52 7.26 14.67
N SER A 237 -1.40 7.17 15.41
CA SER A 237 -1.19 7.94 16.66
C SER A 237 -1.25 9.46 16.46
N ARG A 238 -0.81 9.98 15.31
CA ARG A 238 -0.91 11.42 14.99
C ARG A 238 -2.37 11.88 14.86
N LEU A 239 -3.26 10.98 14.46
CA LEU A 239 -4.69 11.26 14.32
C LEU A 239 -5.44 11.15 15.66
N GLN A 240 -5.13 10.11 16.45
CA GLN A 240 -5.79 9.87 17.75
C GLN A 240 -5.50 10.96 18.80
N ASN A 241 -4.31 11.55 18.79
CA ASN A 241 -3.90 12.56 19.77
C ASN A 241 -4.62 13.93 19.64
N ARG A 242 -5.53 14.10 18.67
CA ARG A 242 -6.22 15.38 18.41
C ARG A 242 -7.74 15.36 18.61
N GLU A 243 -8.39 14.19 18.71
CA GLU A 243 -9.84 14.04 18.91
C GLU A 243 -10.26 13.79 20.39
N SER A 244 -9.52 14.31 21.36
CA SER A 244 -9.87 14.17 22.80
C SER A 244 -11.11 14.96 23.25
N TRP A 245 -11.92 15.50 22.33
CA TRP A 245 -13.13 16.27 22.64
C TRP A 245 -14.35 15.73 21.91
N LYS A 246 -14.92 14.65 22.47
CA LYS A 246 -16.37 14.33 22.52
C LYS A 246 -16.58 13.07 23.37
N LEU A 247 -16.12 13.12 24.63
CA LEU A 247 -16.66 12.26 25.69
C LEU A 247 -18.07 12.77 26.07
N GLY A 248 -19.00 12.69 25.12
CA GLY A 248 -20.42 12.77 25.40
C GLY A 248 -20.90 11.38 25.79
N PHE A 249 -21.38 11.24 27.03
CA PHE A 249 -22.04 10.04 27.54
C PHE A 249 -23.12 9.58 26.54
N GLY A 250 -22.84 8.54 25.74
CA GLY A 250 -23.79 7.97 24.77
C GLY A 250 -23.20 7.34 23.50
N ALA A 251 -21.93 7.61 23.14
CA ALA A 251 -21.36 7.20 21.84
C ALA A 251 -20.86 5.74 21.72
N THR A 252 -21.14 4.86 22.68
CA THR A 252 -20.63 3.47 22.65
C THR A 252 -21.40 2.55 21.67
N PHE A 253 -22.49 3.02 21.05
CA PHE A 253 -23.34 2.21 20.16
C PHE A 253 -23.13 2.42 18.65
N LEU A 254 -22.32 3.41 18.23
CA LEU A 254 -21.95 3.60 16.81
C LEU A 254 -20.42 3.47 16.67
N LYS A 255 -19.92 2.23 16.67
CA LYS A 255 -18.52 1.90 16.35
C LYS A 255 -18.27 2.05 14.84
N THR A 256 -18.43 3.23 14.29
CA THR A 256 -17.79 3.57 13.01
C THR A 256 -16.36 3.98 13.33
N SER A 257 -15.39 3.19 12.88
CA SER A 257 -13.95 3.49 13.04
C SER A 257 -13.68 4.92 12.56
N GLN A 258 -13.16 5.78 13.46
CA GLN A 258 -12.91 7.20 13.22
C GLN A 258 -11.73 7.48 12.27
N LEU A 259 -11.02 6.44 11.82
CA LEU A 259 -9.89 6.59 10.91
C LEU A 259 -10.35 6.81 9.46
N PRO A 260 -9.60 7.57 8.64
CA PRO A 260 -9.91 7.74 7.22
C PRO A 260 -9.96 6.41 6.46
N ALA A 261 -10.86 6.28 5.49
CA ALA A 261 -11.05 5.05 4.72
C ALA A 261 -9.76 4.51 4.09
N LEU A 262 -8.89 5.39 3.59
CA LEU A 262 -7.59 5.03 3.03
C LEU A 262 -6.67 4.36 4.07
N LEU A 263 -6.54 4.97 5.25
CA LEU A 263 -5.71 4.41 6.33
C LEU A 263 -6.25 3.07 6.82
N GLN A 264 -7.58 2.95 6.96
CA GLN A 264 -8.22 1.68 7.29
C GLN A 264 -7.92 0.59 6.25
N TRP A 265 -7.92 0.95 4.96
CA TRP A 265 -7.57 0.02 3.90
C TRP A 265 -6.11 -0.41 3.95
N LEU A 266 -5.17 0.52 4.17
CA LEU A 266 -3.73 0.19 4.33
C LEU A 266 -3.49 -0.75 5.51
N LEU A 267 -4.18 -0.55 6.63
CA LEU A 267 -4.14 -1.47 7.78
C LEU A 267 -4.68 -2.87 7.44
N LYS A 268 -5.77 -2.95 6.67
CA LYS A 268 -6.31 -4.21 6.16
C LYS A 268 -5.35 -4.91 5.20
N LEU A 269 -4.72 -4.16 4.29
CA LEU A 269 -3.71 -4.67 3.36
C LEU A 269 -2.52 -5.27 4.12
N LYS A 270 -1.97 -4.51 5.07
CA LYS A 270 -0.89 -4.98 5.96
C LYS A 270 -1.27 -6.25 6.73
N THR A 271 -2.52 -6.37 7.17
CA THR A 271 -3.03 -7.55 7.86
C THR A 271 -3.18 -8.75 6.93
N ALA A 272 -3.65 -8.54 5.69
CA ALA A 272 -3.71 -9.59 4.68
C ALA A 272 -2.32 -10.15 4.33
N PHE A 273 -1.33 -9.27 4.16
CA PHE A 273 0.05 -9.67 3.92
C PHE A 273 0.68 -10.36 5.13
N LEU A 274 0.37 -9.92 6.35
CA LEU A 274 0.81 -10.62 7.57
C LEU A 274 0.21 -12.03 7.67
N ALA A 275 -1.05 -12.22 7.28
CA ALA A 275 -1.69 -13.53 7.27
C ALA A 275 -1.00 -14.49 6.28
N LYS A 276 -0.69 -14.00 5.08
CA LYS A 276 0.07 -14.75 4.08
C LYS A 276 1.48 -15.10 4.58
N PHE A 277 2.20 -14.12 5.11
CA PHE A 277 3.52 -14.29 5.71
C PHE A 277 3.51 -15.39 6.78
N SER A 278 2.50 -15.37 7.65
CA SER A 278 2.36 -16.34 8.75
C SER A 278 2.19 -17.77 8.24
N LEU A 279 1.51 -17.97 7.10
CA LEU A 279 1.39 -19.28 6.47
C LEU A 279 2.68 -19.69 5.75
N TYR A 280 3.24 -18.82 4.92
CA TYR A 280 4.42 -19.12 4.09
C TYR A 280 5.67 -19.38 4.92
N PHE A 281 5.76 -18.76 6.10
CA PHE A 281 6.87 -18.95 7.01
C PHE A 281 6.46 -19.63 8.31
N HIS A 282 5.33 -20.36 8.32
CA HIS A 282 4.82 -21.03 9.52
C HIS A 282 5.87 -21.93 10.17
N SER A 283 6.61 -22.70 9.38
CA SER A 283 7.67 -23.59 9.86
C SER A 283 8.82 -22.81 10.52
N THR A 284 9.30 -21.75 9.88
CA THR A 284 10.34 -20.86 10.42
C THR A 284 9.86 -20.16 11.69
N LEU A 285 8.64 -19.63 11.70
CA LEU A 285 8.04 -18.97 12.87
C LEU A 285 7.89 -19.94 14.04
N ALA A 286 7.38 -21.15 13.80
CA ALA A 286 7.22 -22.16 14.84
C ALA A 286 8.56 -22.61 15.45
N GLN A 287 9.66 -22.52 14.70
CA GLN A 287 11.01 -22.82 15.21
C GLN A 287 11.64 -21.66 15.99
N GLN A 288 11.24 -20.42 15.69
CA GLN A 288 11.86 -19.20 16.22
C GLN A 288 10.99 -18.48 17.28
N THR A 289 9.78 -18.99 17.55
CA THR A 289 8.84 -18.42 18.51
C THR A 289 8.33 -19.50 19.46
N SER A 290 7.83 -19.08 20.62
CA SER A 290 7.13 -19.96 21.54
C SER A 290 5.72 -20.32 21.04
N PRO A 291 5.14 -21.45 21.50
CA PRO A 291 3.75 -21.79 21.18
C PRO A 291 2.73 -20.71 21.61
N GLN A 292 3.00 -19.98 22.71
CA GLN A 292 2.13 -18.88 23.12
C GLN A 292 2.18 -17.70 22.15
N GLU A 293 3.37 -17.33 21.68
CA GLU A 293 3.55 -16.26 20.68
C GLU A 293 2.90 -16.62 19.35
N MET A 294 3.05 -17.87 18.91
CA MET A 294 2.40 -18.36 17.69
C MET A 294 0.87 -18.30 17.82
N LYS A 295 0.32 -18.71 18.98
CA LYS A 295 -1.12 -18.58 19.27
C LYS A 295 -1.57 -17.12 19.30
N ALA A 296 -0.77 -16.23 19.87
CA ALA A 296 -1.05 -14.80 19.88
C ALA A 296 -1.06 -14.22 18.45
N LEU A 297 -0.12 -14.62 17.60
CA LEU A 297 -0.10 -14.27 16.17
C LEU A 297 -1.38 -14.73 15.48
N CYS A 298 -1.74 -16.01 15.58
CA CYS A 298 -2.98 -16.55 15.01
C CYS A 298 -4.22 -15.78 15.49
N SER A 299 -4.29 -15.45 16.78
CA SER A 299 -5.43 -14.69 17.35
C SER A 299 -5.59 -13.30 16.72
N LYS A 300 -4.48 -12.64 16.37
CA LYS A 300 -4.50 -11.32 15.69
C LYS A 300 -4.94 -11.41 14.24
N LEU A 301 -4.73 -12.55 13.59
CA LEU A 301 -5.14 -12.76 12.19
C LEU A 301 -6.66 -13.00 12.05
N GLN A 302 -7.35 -13.36 13.14
CA GLN A 302 -8.79 -13.56 13.19
C GLN A 302 -9.30 -14.41 12.01
N THR A 303 -10.09 -13.83 11.10
CA THR A 303 -10.68 -14.50 9.93
C THR A 303 -9.68 -14.90 8.85
N ASN A 304 -8.41 -14.48 8.97
CA ASN A 304 -7.35 -14.76 8.03
C ASN A 304 -6.34 -15.81 8.54
N ASP A 305 -6.67 -16.56 9.60
CA ASP A 305 -5.86 -17.72 10.00
C ASP A 305 -5.99 -18.86 8.96
N TYR A 306 -5.09 -18.86 7.98
CA TYR A 306 -5.07 -19.87 6.92
C TYR A 306 -4.67 -21.25 7.42
N CYS A 307 -3.83 -21.34 8.46
CA CYS A 307 -3.45 -22.62 9.05
C CYS A 307 -4.69 -23.30 9.62
N HIS A 308 -5.50 -22.58 10.41
CA HIS A 308 -6.74 -23.12 10.94
C HIS A 308 -7.75 -23.49 9.84
N LYS A 309 -7.89 -22.67 8.79
CA LYS A 309 -8.73 -23.00 7.63
C LYS A 309 -8.32 -24.30 6.95
N ILE A 310 -7.03 -24.50 6.72
CA ILE A 310 -6.49 -25.72 6.11
C ILE A 310 -6.74 -26.93 7.00
N GLN A 311 -6.52 -26.81 8.32
CA GLN A 311 -6.78 -27.89 9.27
C GLN A 311 -8.25 -28.32 9.27
N ASN A 312 -9.17 -27.36 9.29
CA ASN A 312 -10.61 -27.64 9.26
C ASN A 312 -11.03 -28.28 7.93
N PHE A 313 -10.49 -27.81 6.81
CA PHE A 313 -10.73 -28.42 5.51
C PHE A 313 -10.23 -29.88 5.47
N GLN A 314 -8.99 -30.12 5.90
CA GLN A 314 -8.38 -31.44 5.91
C GLN A 314 -9.23 -32.44 6.70
N ARG A 315 -9.65 -32.08 7.93
CA ARG A 315 -10.51 -32.94 8.76
C ARG A 315 -11.90 -33.15 8.18
N ARG A 316 -12.49 -32.12 7.56
CA ARG A 316 -13.85 -32.17 7.03
C ARG A 316 -13.98 -33.07 5.80
N TYR A 317 -12.98 -33.08 4.93
CA TYR A 317 -13.02 -33.79 3.66
C TYR A 317 -12.11 -35.02 3.63
N ASP A 318 -11.45 -35.32 4.74
CA ASP A 318 -10.49 -36.43 4.88
C ASP A 318 -9.40 -36.38 3.80
N ALA A 319 -8.82 -35.19 3.60
CA ALA A 319 -7.68 -35.04 2.71
C ALA A 319 -6.45 -35.67 3.35
N THR A 320 -5.68 -36.44 2.59
CA THR A 320 -4.41 -37.04 3.05
C THR A 320 -3.44 -35.95 3.48
N ALA A 321 -3.31 -34.90 2.66
CA ALA A 321 -2.48 -33.75 2.96
C ALA A 321 -2.94 -32.50 2.21
N VAL A 322 -2.67 -31.35 2.81
CA VAL A 322 -2.71 -30.04 2.16
C VAL A 322 -1.34 -29.41 2.33
N MET A 323 -0.72 -29.00 1.23
CA MET A 323 0.64 -28.46 1.23
C MET A 323 0.79 -27.26 0.31
N LEU A 324 1.77 -26.41 0.63
CA LEU A 324 2.29 -25.39 -0.27
C LEU A 324 3.67 -25.82 -0.75
N VAL A 325 3.87 -25.79 -2.06
CA VAL A 325 5.12 -26.16 -2.72
C VAL A 325 5.68 -24.94 -3.40
N PHE A 326 6.94 -24.63 -3.11
CA PHE A 326 7.67 -23.54 -3.77
C PHE A 326 8.46 -24.10 -4.94
N ASP A 327 8.52 -23.38 -6.05
CA ASP A 327 9.35 -23.70 -7.21
C ASP A 327 10.63 -22.86 -7.19
N ALA A 328 11.71 -23.48 -6.71
CA ALA A 328 13.06 -22.93 -6.69
C ALA A 328 13.82 -23.16 -8.00
N SER A 329 13.21 -23.78 -9.01
CA SER A 329 13.90 -24.06 -10.27
C SER A 329 14.36 -22.75 -10.94
N GLY A 330 15.61 -22.76 -11.40
CA GLY A 330 16.25 -21.59 -12.02
C GLY A 330 16.64 -20.46 -11.05
N LEU A 331 16.55 -20.66 -9.72
CA LEU A 331 17.08 -19.71 -8.74
C LEU A 331 18.47 -20.15 -8.27
N GLU A 332 19.51 -19.49 -8.79
CA GLU A 332 20.91 -19.85 -8.49
C GLU A 332 21.31 -19.60 -7.03
N ASP A 333 20.74 -18.57 -6.39
CA ASP A 333 21.06 -18.15 -5.03
C ASP A 333 20.06 -18.62 -3.97
N PHE A 334 19.17 -19.56 -4.29
CA PHE A 334 18.14 -20.00 -3.35
C PHE A 334 18.73 -20.82 -2.20
N LYS A 335 18.62 -20.31 -0.97
CA LYS A 335 19.13 -20.97 0.25
C LYS A 335 18.03 -21.58 1.13
N GLY A 336 16.76 -21.45 0.75
CA GLY A 336 15.63 -21.78 1.62
C GLY A 336 15.25 -20.64 2.58
N PRO A 337 14.19 -20.83 3.39
CA PRO A 337 13.67 -19.80 4.28
C PRO A 337 14.57 -19.64 5.52
N GLY A 338 14.58 -18.45 6.11
CA GLY A 338 15.31 -18.15 7.35
C GLY A 338 16.65 -17.45 7.13
N TYR A 339 17.43 -17.35 8.21
CA TYR A 339 18.74 -16.70 8.18
C TYR A 339 19.82 -17.68 7.72
N HIS A 340 20.57 -17.30 6.69
CA HIS A 340 21.71 -18.03 6.18
C HIS A 340 22.97 -17.17 6.33
N HIS A 341 24.04 -17.76 6.87
CA HIS A 341 25.31 -17.07 6.98
C HIS A 341 25.81 -16.65 5.58
N PRO A 342 26.26 -15.39 5.35
CA PRO A 342 26.65 -14.91 4.03
C PRO A 342 27.70 -15.79 3.33
N ASN A 343 28.64 -16.33 4.10
CA ASN A 343 29.74 -17.16 3.59
C ASN A 343 29.38 -18.65 3.45
N LYS A 344 28.13 -19.06 3.70
CA LYS A 344 27.73 -20.46 3.49
C LYS A 344 27.62 -20.70 1.97
N PRO A 345 28.36 -21.67 1.41
CA PRO A 345 28.26 -22.01 -0.01
C PRO A 345 26.82 -22.43 -0.33
N VAL A 346 26.31 -21.97 -1.47
CA VAL A 346 24.99 -22.35 -1.97
C VAL A 346 25.19 -23.61 -2.80
N GLU A 347 24.59 -24.71 -2.36
CA GLU A 347 24.44 -25.89 -3.21
C GLU A 347 23.13 -25.71 -3.97
N SER A 348 23.20 -25.70 -5.31
CA SER A 348 22.00 -25.61 -6.14
C SER A 348 21.14 -26.86 -5.94
N PRO A 349 19.84 -26.73 -5.63
CA PRO A 349 18.98 -27.88 -5.40
C PRO A 349 18.91 -28.76 -6.65
N GLN A 350 19.01 -30.09 -6.47
CA GLN A 350 18.88 -31.05 -7.58
C GLN A 350 17.51 -31.72 -7.59
N ASP A 351 16.92 -31.88 -8.79
CA ASP A 351 15.67 -32.58 -9.02
C ASP A 351 14.51 -32.16 -8.09
N LEU A 352 14.10 -33.04 -7.17
CA LEU A 352 13.00 -32.83 -6.23
C LEU A 352 13.29 -31.75 -5.20
N GLU A 353 14.56 -31.44 -4.94
CA GLU A 353 14.95 -30.38 -3.99
C GLU A 353 14.61 -28.98 -4.52
N ASN A 354 14.39 -28.84 -5.84
CA ASN A 354 13.88 -27.61 -6.44
C ASN A 354 12.43 -27.32 -6.03
N TYR A 355 11.73 -28.28 -5.43
CA TYR A 355 10.32 -28.15 -5.06
C TYR A 355 10.08 -28.34 -3.56
N PRO A 356 10.68 -27.50 -2.69
CA PRO A 356 10.54 -27.66 -1.25
C PRO A 356 9.09 -27.44 -0.78
N ILE A 357 8.68 -28.23 0.20
CA ILE A 357 7.39 -28.08 0.87
C ILE A 357 7.50 -26.94 1.89
N VAL A 358 6.85 -25.83 1.57
CA VAL A 358 6.78 -24.60 2.38
C VAL A 358 5.95 -24.80 3.64
N PHE A 359 4.77 -25.38 3.44
CA PHE A 359 3.80 -25.69 4.49
C PHE A 359 3.19 -27.06 4.21
N SER A 360 2.87 -27.82 5.25
CA SER A 360 2.13 -29.07 5.12
C SER A 360 1.29 -29.34 6.36
N TYR A 361 0.10 -29.90 6.16
CA TYR A 361 -0.73 -30.44 7.22
C TYR A 361 -1.41 -31.74 6.75
N PRO A 362 -1.49 -32.80 7.58
CA PRO A 362 -1.02 -32.88 8.97
C PRO A 362 0.50 -33.10 9.13
N THR A 363 1.11 -33.85 8.21
CA THR A 363 2.55 -34.15 8.20
C THR A 363 3.12 -33.87 6.81
N LYS A 364 4.44 -34.00 6.60
CA LYS A 364 5.07 -33.80 5.27
C LYS A 364 4.91 -35.07 4.40
N PRO A 365 4.15 -35.02 3.29
CA PRO A 365 3.84 -36.19 2.45
C PRO A 365 4.92 -36.44 1.39
N LEU A 366 6.15 -36.74 1.80
CA LEU A 366 7.31 -36.85 0.89
C LEU A 366 7.12 -37.87 -0.24
N ASN A 367 6.41 -38.98 0.04
CA ASN A 367 6.06 -40.01 -0.93
C ASN A 367 5.15 -39.52 -2.07
N HIS A 368 4.50 -38.36 -1.93
CA HIS A 368 3.65 -37.78 -2.96
C HIS A 368 4.40 -36.81 -3.89
N MET A 369 5.58 -36.33 -3.47
CA MET A 369 6.32 -35.29 -4.19
C MET A 369 6.67 -35.63 -5.65
N PRO A 370 7.05 -36.86 -6.02
CA PRO A 370 7.32 -37.19 -7.42
C PRO A 370 6.13 -36.89 -8.36
N ASN A 371 4.92 -37.25 -7.95
CA ASN A 371 3.71 -36.94 -8.72
C ASN A 371 3.37 -35.45 -8.67
N VAL A 372 3.60 -34.79 -7.52
CA VAL A 372 3.35 -33.35 -7.40
C VAL A 372 4.24 -32.56 -8.35
N VAL A 373 5.54 -32.82 -8.34
CA VAL A 373 6.52 -32.19 -9.23
C VAL A 373 6.18 -32.48 -10.69
N LYS A 374 5.87 -33.75 -11.03
CA LYS A 374 5.43 -34.12 -12.37
C LYS A 374 4.25 -33.26 -12.85
N VAL A 375 3.21 -33.10 -12.04
CA VAL A 375 2.03 -32.30 -12.43
C VAL A 375 2.38 -30.82 -12.54
N ILE A 376 3.17 -30.27 -11.61
CA ILE A 376 3.63 -28.87 -11.68
C ILE A 376 4.37 -28.62 -13.00
N THR A 377 5.27 -29.52 -13.40
CA THR A 377 6.04 -29.39 -14.63
C THR A 377 5.18 -29.62 -15.89
N GLU A 378 4.38 -30.68 -15.94
CA GLU A 378 3.54 -31.02 -17.11
C GLU A 378 2.38 -30.04 -17.33
N ARG A 379 1.89 -29.40 -16.26
CA ARG A 379 0.74 -28.47 -16.28
C ARG A 379 1.14 -27.03 -15.95
N ALA A 380 2.42 -26.69 -16.14
CA ALA A 380 2.99 -25.40 -15.77
C ALA A 380 2.24 -24.21 -16.40
N SER A 381 1.87 -24.30 -17.68
CA SER A 381 1.15 -23.23 -18.37
C SER A 381 -0.25 -22.98 -17.80
N GLU A 382 -0.96 -24.02 -17.38
CA GLU A 382 -2.28 -23.92 -16.76
C GLU A 382 -2.20 -23.35 -15.34
N LEU A 383 -1.20 -23.79 -14.58
CA LEU A 383 -0.90 -23.23 -13.26
C LEU A 383 -0.48 -21.75 -13.37
N ALA A 384 0.29 -21.37 -14.38
CA ALA A 384 0.74 -20.00 -14.60
C ALA A 384 -0.41 -19.05 -14.99
N ALA A 385 -1.51 -19.56 -15.58
CA ALA A 385 -2.71 -18.76 -15.84
C ALA A 385 -3.45 -18.34 -14.56
N MET A 386 -3.24 -19.06 -13.45
CA MET A 386 -3.84 -18.82 -12.13
C MET A 386 -5.36 -18.67 -12.12
N ASP A 387 -6.05 -19.27 -13.09
CA ASP A 387 -7.47 -19.02 -13.31
C ASP A 387 -8.38 -20.21 -13.04
N LYS A 388 -7.78 -21.40 -12.98
CA LYS A 388 -8.46 -22.66 -12.74
C LYS A 388 -7.66 -23.50 -11.76
N VAL A 389 -8.39 -24.42 -11.15
CA VAL A 389 -7.79 -25.49 -10.35
C VAL A 389 -7.43 -26.64 -11.30
N VAL A 390 -6.22 -27.16 -11.18
CA VAL A 390 -5.75 -28.31 -11.94
C VAL A 390 -6.06 -29.58 -11.15
N ASN A 391 -6.77 -30.52 -11.77
CA ASN A 391 -7.07 -31.82 -11.18
C ASN A 391 -6.26 -32.90 -11.90
N TYR A 392 -5.62 -33.78 -11.13
CA TYR A 392 -4.84 -34.90 -11.64
C TYR A 392 -5.13 -36.16 -10.83
N PHE A 393 -5.44 -37.27 -11.50
CA PHE A 393 -5.58 -38.58 -10.87
C PHE A 393 -4.44 -39.48 -11.36
N SER A 394 -3.66 -40.04 -10.43
CA SER A 394 -2.68 -41.09 -10.71
C SER A 394 -3.38 -42.45 -10.68
N PRO A 395 -3.59 -43.14 -11.83
CA PRO A 395 -4.21 -44.46 -11.83
C PRO A 395 -3.30 -45.52 -11.20
N LYS A 396 -1.97 -45.32 -11.25
CA LYS A 396 -0.99 -46.23 -10.67
C LYS A 396 -1.09 -46.24 -9.14
N ASP A 397 -1.20 -45.06 -8.54
CA ASP A 397 -1.18 -44.90 -7.08
C ASP A 397 -2.58 -44.74 -6.48
N GLN A 398 -3.62 -44.71 -7.33
CA GLN A 398 -5.03 -44.47 -6.94
C GLN A 398 -5.22 -43.18 -6.13
N ARG A 399 -4.52 -42.11 -6.52
CA ARG A 399 -4.47 -40.84 -5.80
C ARG A 399 -4.95 -39.67 -6.64
N THR A 400 -5.68 -38.75 -6.03
CA THR A 400 -6.07 -37.47 -6.65
C THR A 400 -5.27 -36.32 -6.07
N TYR A 401 -4.82 -35.43 -6.95
CA TYR A 401 -4.09 -34.20 -6.68
C TYR A 401 -4.90 -33.02 -7.24
N ILE A 402 -5.13 -32.02 -6.41
CA ILE A 402 -5.91 -30.83 -6.76
C ILE A 402 -5.04 -29.61 -6.48
N MET A 403 -4.74 -28.82 -7.49
CA MET A 403 -3.69 -27.79 -7.44
C MET A 403 -4.18 -26.42 -7.89
N ALA A 404 -3.67 -25.38 -7.25
CA ALA A 404 -3.83 -24.01 -7.73
C ALA A 404 -2.63 -23.14 -7.34
N SER A 405 -2.20 -22.28 -8.25
CA SER A 405 -1.15 -21.32 -7.98
C SER A 405 -1.65 -20.20 -7.08
N THR A 406 -0.85 -19.93 -6.05
CA THR A 406 -1.07 -18.88 -5.05
C THR A 406 -0.15 -17.68 -5.29
N ASP A 407 0.96 -17.89 -6.00
CA ASP A 407 1.91 -16.91 -6.53
C ASP A 407 2.67 -17.55 -7.72
N PRO A 408 3.47 -16.78 -8.49
CA PRO A 408 4.17 -17.33 -9.67
C PRO A 408 5.03 -18.56 -9.40
N ARG A 409 5.59 -18.68 -8.19
CA ARG A 409 6.43 -19.80 -7.74
C ARG A 409 5.82 -20.61 -6.60
N MET A 410 4.54 -20.43 -6.28
CA MET A 410 3.93 -21.06 -5.11
C MET A 410 2.64 -21.79 -5.48
N THR A 411 2.62 -23.09 -5.30
CA THR A 411 1.48 -23.96 -5.65
C THR A 411 0.85 -24.56 -4.40
N LEU A 412 -0.45 -24.33 -4.22
CA LEU A 412 -1.28 -25.04 -3.25
C LEU A 412 -1.66 -26.40 -3.81
N VAL A 413 -1.46 -27.46 -3.03
CA VAL A 413 -1.73 -28.85 -3.42
C VAL A 413 -2.56 -29.53 -2.34
N VAL A 414 -3.67 -30.15 -2.75
CA VAL A 414 -4.49 -31.03 -1.91
C VAL A 414 -4.39 -32.45 -2.46
N VAL A 415 -4.19 -33.41 -1.57
CA VAL A 415 -4.00 -34.82 -1.89
C VAL A 415 -5.09 -35.67 -1.26
N PHE A 416 -5.60 -36.63 -2.03
CA PHE A 416 -6.51 -37.67 -1.55
C PHE A 416 -6.01 -39.06 -1.96
N ASP A 417 -6.01 -40.01 -1.03
CA ASP A 417 -5.81 -41.45 -1.29
C ASP A 417 -7.10 -42.13 -1.82
N SER A 418 -7.79 -41.44 -2.72
CA SER A 418 -8.94 -41.97 -3.44
C SER A 418 -9.16 -41.16 -4.71
N LYS A 419 -9.85 -41.78 -5.68
CA LYS A 419 -10.34 -41.06 -6.85
C LYS A 419 -11.42 -40.08 -6.42
N LYS A 420 -11.18 -38.77 -6.59
CA LYS A 420 -12.20 -37.72 -6.44
C LYS A 420 -12.77 -37.33 -7.79
N ALA A 421 -14.07 -36.99 -7.80
CA ALA A 421 -14.69 -36.51 -9.03
C ALA A 421 -14.29 -35.05 -9.28
N GLU A 422 -13.95 -34.72 -10.52
CA GLU A 422 -13.58 -33.36 -10.92
C GLU A 422 -14.71 -32.32 -10.66
N LYS A 423 -15.95 -32.81 -10.56
CA LYS A 423 -17.16 -32.01 -10.27
C LYS A 423 -17.43 -31.80 -8.77
N GLU A 424 -16.56 -32.22 -7.86
CA GLU A 424 -16.71 -31.95 -6.42
C GLU A 424 -16.48 -30.46 -6.11
N SER A 425 -17.52 -29.66 -6.38
CA SER A 425 -17.48 -28.20 -6.35
C SER A 425 -16.98 -27.63 -5.03
N HIS A 426 -17.29 -28.25 -3.90
CA HIS A 426 -16.84 -27.78 -2.58
C HIS A 426 -15.32 -27.80 -2.41
N ILE A 427 -14.63 -28.82 -2.94
CA ILE A 427 -13.16 -28.93 -2.85
C ILE A 427 -12.52 -27.93 -3.80
N THR A 428 -12.96 -27.91 -5.05
CA THR A 428 -12.48 -26.97 -6.06
C THR A 428 -12.68 -25.52 -5.63
N ASN A 429 -13.84 -25.19 -5.04
CA ASN A 429 -14.14 -23.86 -4.51
C ASN A 429 -13.22 -23.49 -3.35
N PHE A 430 -12.94 -24.42 -2.43
CA PHE A 430 -12.00 -24.16 -1.33
C PHE A 430 -10.59 -23.85 -1.86
N VAL A 431 -10.07 -24.69 -2.76
CA VAL A 431 -8.73 -24.51 -3.33
C VAL A 431 -8.63 -23.20 -4.10
N SER A 432 -9.64 -22.89 -4.92
CA SER A 432 -9.72 -21.63 -5.67
C SER A 432 -9.79 -20.41 -4.75
N ASP A 433 -10.67 -20.44 -3.74
CA ASP A 433 -10.87 -19.34 -2.80
C ASP A 433 -9.64 -19.10 -1.92
N LEU A 434 -9.01 -20.16 -1.41
CA LEU A 434 -7.77 -20.05 -0.63
C LEU A 434 -6.64 -19.49 -1.50
N ALA A 435 -6.50 -19.95 -2.75
CA ALA A 435 -5.51 -19.41 -3.66
C ALA A 435 -5.76 -17.93 -4.01
N LEU A 436 -7.02 -17.52 -4.17
CA LEU A 436 -7.38 -16.12 -4.39
C LEU A 436 -7.09 -15.25 -3.15
N GLN A 437 -7.32 -15.78 -1.95
CA GLN A 437 -7.01 -15.10 -0.69
C GLN A 437 -5.49 -14.93 -0.50
N LEU A 438 -4.69 -15.95 -0.82
CA LEU A 438 -3.22 -15.89 -0.74
C LEU A 438 -2.60 -14.97 -1.81
N ARG A 439 -3.25 -14.85 -2.98
CA ARG A 439 -2.90 -13.80 -3.96
C ARG A 439 -3.29 -12.40 -3.50
N CYS A 440 -4.06 -12.27 -2.43
CA CYS A 440 -4.51 -11.02 -1.81
C CYS A 440 -5.43 -10.14 -2.69
N ASN A 441 -5.99 -10.67 -3.78
CA ASN A 441 -6.87 -9.91 -4.70
C ASN A 441 -8.03 -9.22 -3.98
N LYS A 442 -8.66 -9.93 -3.02
CA LYS A 442 -9.84 -9.43 -2.31
C LYS A 442 -9.59 -8.13 -1.56
N VAL A 443 -8.41 -7.93 -0.97
CA VAL A 443 -8.16 -6.67 -0.23
C VAL A 443 -8.04 -5.48 -1.18
N PHE A 444 -7.48 -5.68 -2.37
CA PHE A 444 -7.45 -4.65 -3.42
C PHE A 444 -8.83 -4.42 -4.04
N ALA A 445 -9.61 -5.47 -4.28
CA ALA A 445 -11.00 -5.33 -4.73
C ALA A 445 -11.85 -4.53 -3.72
N ASN A 446 -11.61 -4.72 -2.43
CA ASN A 446 -12.31 -4.02 -1.35
C ASN A 446 -11.78 -2.59 -1.08
N LEU A 447 -10.86 -2.07 -1.89
CA LEU A 447 -10.44 -0.67 -1.84
C LEU A 447 -11.64 0.27 -2.08
N LYS A 448 -12.55 -0.13 -2.97
CA LYS A 448 -13.86 0.50 -3.08
C LYS A 448 -14.80 -0.13 -2.04
N PRO A 449 -15.30 0.65 -1.06
CA PRO A 449 -16.33 0.15 -0.15
C PRO A 449 -17.56 -0.24 -0.98
N ASN A 450 -18.09 -1.45 -0.80
CA ASN A 450 -19.39 -1.79 -1.36
C ASN A 450 -20.41 -0.81 -0.76
N ALA A 451 -21.09 -0.03 -1.61
CA ALA A 451 -22.06 1.00 -1.20
C ALA A 451 -23.37 0.42 -0.60
N ASN A 452 -23.35 -0.84 -0.15
CA ASN A 452 -24.47 -1.51 0.48
C ASN A 452 -24.11 -1.85 1.93
N VAL A 453 -24.35 -0.88 2.81
CA VAL A 453 -24.84 -1.11 4.17
C VAL A 453 -26.10 -0.28 4.33
#